data_AF-A0A7R8ZT50-F1
#
_entry.id   AF-A0A7R8ZT50-F1
#
_cell.length_a   1.000
_cell.length_b   1.000
_cell.length_c   1.000
_cell.angle_alpha   90.00
_cell.angle_beta   90.00
_cell.angle_gamma   90.00
#
_symmetry.space_group_name_H-M   'P 1'
#
loop_
_entity.id
_entity.type
_entity.pdbx_description
1 polymer ?
#
loop_
_entity_poly.entity_id
_entity_poly.type
_entity_poly.pdbx_seq_one_letter_code
_entity_poly.pdbx_strand_id
1 'polypeptide(L)'
;MSTIVFAAHKDAKFAKENGTVLDPSIPPISLHWKLPRDMADPSLAFLSRARRRSSSGMAAATSSIKRKREEAGKALSTILKGRSSHREGEVSPLRSASDVPPGVGSSGGSAPRASSSVSQASAVSIQESVQDLMSIVRTPAFSAADKYRVLDARDKLLKRQRVREQDLSKAKAMLGVCPDMCPEKERYGRQEQRNLSLFEMSSNSSAYEVDHMRAVKAYARSSADQEEPLPFELRPGKVLRMTMDHLIMNVAGECNEANVSDWYLFMWDRTRSIRKDITQQQLSDLTAISLVEQCARFHIHCSAALCEEDVSVFDPKINDENLTKCLKTLEYMYDDLAKDSKGHAPHEAEFRAYDALLNLNTGDTLRKIQTFRPETFRPEVRSSAEIEFAVSIFLALNNRHYVKFFRLAASAPYLSSCLLLRYHTQARTTALEVISRSYAIGNKTSELPLSEIQSWLGFSSSEEARQFVRNFGLEATGDGRTVLIGRALFTAPEEKILERNSDFLVRRKLQGRSISECYSEFYC
;
A
#
# COMPACT_ATOMS: atom_id res chain seq x y z
N MET A 1 -20.69 22.83 40.20
CA MET A 1 -19.75 23.20 39.12
C MET A 1 -19.92 24.67 38.82
N SER A 2 -19.02 25.51 39.31
CA SER A 2 -18.99 26.93 38.94
C SER A 2 -18.58 27.05 37.49
N THR A 3 -19.35 27.75 36.67
CA THR A 3 -19.09 27.91 35.22
C THR A 3 -18.76 29.36 34.95
N ILE A 4 -17.60 29.63 34.34
CA ILE A 4 -17.19 30.96 33.89
C ILE A 4 -17.47 31.05 32.39
N VAL A 5 -18.15 32.11 31.97
CA VAL A 5 -18.55 32.33 30.58
C VAL A 5 -17.76 33.52 30.02
N PHE A 6 -17.13 33.30 28.86
CA PHE A 6 -16.37 34.33 28.14
C PHE A 6 -17.15 34.79 26.91
N ALA A 7 -17.13 36.10 26.63
CA ALA A 7 -17.84 36.69 25.51
C ALA A 7 -17.23 36.30 24.14
N ALA A 8 -15.89 36.14 24.05
CA ALA A 8 -15.22 35.71 22.84
C ALA A 8 -14.31 34.50 23.06
N HIS A 9 -14.14 33.69 21.99
CA HIS A 9 -13.31 32.47 22.03
C HIS A 9 -11.83 32.78 22.35
N LYS A 10 -11.33 33.91 21.84
CA LYS A 10 -9.96 34.38 22.08
C LYS A 10 -9.67 34.64 23.56
N ASP A 11 -10.65 35.15 24.31
CA ASP A 11 -10.49 35.47 25.73
C ASP A 11 -10.48 34.20 26.58
N ALA A 12 -11.33 33.22 26.24
CA ALA A 12 -11.31 31.89 26.87
C ALA A 12 -9.99 31.16 26.63
N LYS A 13 -9.42 31.29 25.42
CA LYS A 13 -8.13 30.69 25.07
C LYS A 13 -6.99 31.38 25.83
N PHE A 14 -6.99 32.71 25.88
CA PHE A 14 -5.99 33.48 26.63
C PHE A 14 -6.00 33.13 28.13
N ALA A 15 -7.18 33.02 28.74
CA ALA A 15 -7.32 32.62 30.15
C ALA A 15 -6.84 31.19 30.42
N LYS A 16 -6.97 30.28 29.44
CA LYS A 16 -6.48 28.90 29.55
C LYS A 16 -4.96 28.81 29.41
N GLU A 17 -4.36 29.64 28.58
CA GLU A 17 -2.92 29.61 28.29
C GLU A 17 -2.10 30.39 29.33
N ASN A 18 -2.66 31.45 29.91
CA ASN A 18 -1.95 32.36 30.82
C ASN A 18 -2.53 32.41 32.25
N GLY A 19 -3.50 31.56 32.57
CA GLY A 19 -4.09 31.51 33.91
C GLY A 19 -3.09 31.00 34.95
N THR A 20 -3.03 31.67 36.10
CA THR A 20 -2.21 31.27 37.25
C THR A 20 -3.07 30.64 38.34
N VAL A 21 -2.51 29.65 39.06
CA VAL A 21 -3.18 29.00 40.19
C VAL A 21 -3.13 29.94 41.39
N LEU A 22 -4.30 30.42 41.84
CA LEU A 22 -4.40 31.34 42.97
C LEU A 22 -4.43 30.63 44.33
N ASP A 23 -5.00 29.42 44.38
CA ASP A 23 -5.05 28.58 45.59
C ASP A 23 -4.86 27.10 45.20
N PRO A 24 -3.77 26.44 45.64
CA PRO A 24 -3.50 25.05 45.31
C PRO A 24 -4.47 24.05 45.96
N SER A 25 -5.23 24.46 46.98
CA SER A 25 -6.16 23.60 47.71
C SER A 25 -7.50 23.42 47.00
N ILE A 26 -7.78 24.23 45.98
CA ILE A 26 -9.02 24.19 45.21
C ILE A 26 -8.79 23.46 43.88
N PRO A 27 -9.62 22.45 43.53
CA PRO A 27 -9.47 21.72 42.29
C PRO A 27 -9.66 22.64 41.07
N PRO A 28 -8.88 22.45 39.99
CA PRO A 28 -8.86 23.35 38.84
C PRO A 28 -10.23 23.42 38.15
N ILE A 29 -10.66 24.64 37.83
CA ILE A 29 -11.94 24.90 37.17
C ILE A 29 -11.81 24.63 35.67
N SER A 30 -12.69 23.78 35.13
CA SER A 30 -12.75 23.50 33.70
C SER A 30 -13.37 24.67 32.92
N LEU A 31 -12.58 25.34 32.08
CA LEU A 31 -13.05 26.41 31.21
C LEU A 31 -13.58 25.82 29.89
N HIS A 32 -14.83 26.11 29.56
CA HIS A 32 -15.48 25.68 28.32
C HIS A 32 -15.99 26.89 27.54
N TRP A 33 -15.80 26.89 26.23
CA TRP A 33 -16.40 27.88 25.33
C TRP A 33 -17.66 27.32 24.67
N LYS A 34 -18.72 28.13 24.59
CA LYS A 34 -20.00 27.77 23.96
C LYS A 34 -20.60 28.99 23.26
N LEU A 35 -21.09 28.82 22.03
CA LEU A 35 -21.84 29.85 21.31
C LEU A 35 -23.18 30.16 22.00
N PRO A 36 -23.63 31.42 22.02
CA PRO A 36 -24.98 31.80 22.45
C PRO A 36 -26.04 31.04 21.63
N ARG A 37 -27.15 30.66 22.28
CA ARG A 37 -28.17 29.77 21.69
C ARG A 37 -28.94 30.37 20.50
N ASP A 38 -28.80 31.66 20.24
CA ASP A 38 -29.66 32.38 19.30
C ASP A 38 -29.13 32.38 17.84
N MET A 39 -28.09 31.58 17.54
CA MET A 39 -27.46 31.45 16.21
C MET A 39 -27.39 29.99 15.73
N ALA A 40 -28.31 29.12 16.15
CA ALA A 40 -28.36 27.72 15.71
C ALA A 40 -29.38 27.52 14.58
N ASP A 41 -28.90 27.02 13.43
CA ASP A 41 -29.70 26.63 12.27
C ASP A 41 -30.78 25.58 12.63
N PRO A 42 -32.07 25.82 12.33
CA PRO A 42 -33.17 24.88 12.57
C PRO A 42 -33.01 23.49 11.93
N SER A 43 -32.13 23.32 10.93
CA SER A 43 -31.94 22.05 10.20
C SER A 43 -31.33 20.91 11.03
N LEU A 44 -30.71 21.21 12.17
CA LEU A 44 -30.01 20.24 13.03
C LEU A 44 -30.90 19.54 14.08
N ALA A 45 -32.18 19.89 14.18
CA ALA A 45 -33.09 19.35 15.20
C ALA A 45 -33.31 17.82 15.08
N PHE A 46 -33.18 17.25 13.87
CA PHE A 46 -33.41 15.83 13.60
C PHE A 46 -32.31 14.91 14.19
N LEU A 47 -31.08 15.41 14.33
CA LEU A 47 -29.92 14.64 14.81
C LEU A 47 -29.90 14.38 16.32
N SER A 48 -30.69 15.14 17.09
CA SER A 48 -30.76 15.01 18.55
C SER A 48 -31.47 13.72 19.01
N ARG A 49 -32.34 13.16 18.16
CA ARG A 49 -33.18 11.99 18.50
C ARG A 49 -32.45 10.66 18.36
N ALA A 50 -31.46 10.58 17.47
CA ALA A 50 -30.65 9.36 17.25
C ALA A 50 -29.59 9.12 18.36
N ARG A 51 -29.16 10.18 19.06
CA ARG A 51 -28.08 10.12 20.07
C ARG A 51 -28.49 9.49 21.40
N ARG A 52 -29.80 9.33 21.68
CA ARG A 52 -30.31 8.80 22.95
C ARG A 52 -30.33 7.27 23.05
N ARG A 53 -30.02 6.53 21.99
CA ARG A 53 -30.10 5.05 21.98
C ARG A 53 -28.77 4.29 22.10
N SER A 54 -27.61 4.96 22.17
CA SER A 54 -26.29 4.27 22.11
C SER A 54 -25.34 4.51 23.29
N SER A 55 -25.81 5.04 24.43
CA SER A 55 -24.92 5.54 25.49
C SER A 55 -24.54 4.55 26.60
N SER A 56 -24.83 3.25 26.52
CA SER A 56 -24.51 2.31 27.61
C SER A 56 -23.20 1.51 27.44
N GLY A 57 -22.40 1.73 26.38
CA GLY A 57 -21.17 0.95 26.13
C GLY A 57 -19.84 1.72 26.12
N MET A 58 -19.85 3.06 26.20
CA MET A 58 -18.67 3.87 25.87
C MET A 58 -17.65 4.10 27.01
N ALA A 59 -18.02 3.93 28.27
CA ALA A 59 -17.15 4.31 29.40
C ALA A 59 -15.94 3.36 29.60
N ALA A 60 -16.06 2.08 29.22
CA ALA A 60 -14.99 1.10 29.37
C ALA A 60 -13.94 1.13 28.24
N ALA A 61 -14.30 1.61 27.05
CA ALA A 61 -13.39 1.63 25.90
C ALA A 61 -12.41 2.83 25.91
N THR A 62 -12.79 3.94 26.54
CA THR A 62 -11.97 5.17 26.60
C THR A 62 -10.74 5.04 27.52
N SER A 63 -10.76 4.15 28.51
CA SER A 63 -9.62 3.90 29.39
C SER A 63 -8.56 3.00 28.72
N SER A 64 -8.97 2.00 27.94
CA SER A 64 -8.05 1.13 27.19
C SER A 64 -7.34 1.84 26.03
N ILE A 65 -7.98 2.84 25.42
CA ILE A 65 -7.38 3.61 24.30
C ILE A 65 -6.34 4.62 24.81
N LYS A 66 -6.54 5.23 25.98
CA LYS A 66 -5.52 6.11 26.60
C LYS A 66 -4.26 5.32 27.00
N ARG A 67 -4.43 4.11 27.55
CA ARG A 67 -3.32 3.23 27.95
C ARG A 67 -2.48 2.74 26.76
N LYS A 68 -3.12 2.36 25.65
CA LYS A 68 -2.42 1.98 24.39
C LYS A 68 -1.70 3.15 23.71
N ARG A 69 -2.15 4.39 23.91
CA ARG A 69 -1.52 5.60 23.32
C ARG A 69 -0.27 6.04 24.08
N GLU A 70 -0.20 5.80 25.39
CA GLU A 70 1.02 5.98 26.20
C GLU A 70 2.06 4.87 25.98
N GLU A 71 1.64 3.63 25.73
CA GLU A 71 2.54 2.51 25.37
C GLU A 71 3.17 2.68 23.98
N ALA A 72 2.41 3.19 22.99
CA ALA A 72 2.95 3.50 21.66
C ALA A 72 3.93 4.69 21.66
N GLY A 73 3.71 5.68 22.53
CA GLY A 73 4.62 6.82 22.73
C GLY A 73 5.95 6.42 23.39
N LYS A 74 5.91 5.48 24.35
CA LYS A 74 7.13 4.93 24.98
C LYS A 74 7.91 3.97 24.08
N ALA A 75 7.23 3.22 23.20
CA ALA A 75 7.90 2.36 22.21
C ALA A 75 8.72 3.17 21.19
N LEU A 76 8.25 4.35 20.78
CA LEU A 76 8.96 5.22 19.84
C LEU A 76 10.20 5.90 20.47
N SER A 77 10.18 6.19 21.78
CA SER A 77 11.34 6.76 22.49
C SER A 77 12.44 5.75 22.81
N THR A 78 12.09 4.47 22.99
CA THR A 78 13.06 3.39 23.31
C THR A 78 13.83 2.92 22.07
N ILE A 79 13.26 3.05 20.86
CA ILE A 79 13.95 2.75 19.59
C ILE A 79 15.08 3.76 19.29
N LEU A 80 15.03 4.95 19.86
CA LEU A 80 15.99 6.04 19.58
C LEU A 80 17.15 6.16 20.60
N LYS A 81 17.22 5.36 21.68
CA LYS A 81 18.21 5.57 22.76
C LYS A 81 18.98 4.35 23.30
N GLY A 82 18.84 3.14 22.75
CA GLY A 82 19.45 1.96 23.38
C GLY A 82 20.31 1.09 22.46
N ARG A 83 21.62 1.36 22.38
CA ARG A 83 22.67 0.31 22.36
C ARG A 83 24.07 0.90 22.56
N SER A 84 24.47 0.98 23.83
CA SER A 84 25.86 0.90 24.27
C SER A 84 25.91 0.03 25.52
N SER A 85 26.60 -1.11 25.42
CA SER A 85 27.49 -1.75 26.41
C SER A 85 27.38 -3.29 26.44
N HIS A 86 28.53 -3.94 26.35
CA HIS A 86 28.83 -5.37 26.48
C HIS A 86 28.60 -5.96 27.88
N ARG A 87 28.29 -7.29 27.94
CA ARG A 87 29.01 -8.39 28.66
C ARG A 87 28.09 -9.63 28.81
N GLU A 88 28.42 -10.78 28.20
CA GLU A 88 29.15 -11.98 28.72
C GLU A 88 28.30 -12.95 29.57
N GLY A 89 28.25 -14.25 29.20
CA GLY A 89 27.81 -15.35 30.08
C GLY A 89 27.21 -16.63 29.41
N GLU A 90 28.06 -17.66 29.27
CA GLU A 90 27.85 -19.13 29.44
C GLU A 90 26.71 -19.98 28.79
N VAL A 91 27.07 -20.74 27.73
CA VAL A 91 27.28 -22.22 27.65
C VAL A 91 26.20 -23.26 28.13
N SER A 92 25.63 -23.98 27.13
CA SER A 92 25.40 -25.47 27.01
C SER A 92 24.09 -26.16 27.52
N PRO A 93 23.78 -27.44 27.13
CA PRO A 93 22.99 -27.80 25.93
C PRO A 93 21.96 -28.95 26.22
N LEU A 94 21.25 -29.51 25.22
CA LEU A 94 20.66 -30.89 25.17
C LEU A 94 19.82 -31.02 23.88
N ARG A 95 20.26 -31.77 22.84
CA ARG A 95 20.16 -33.22 22.54
C ARG A 95 18.78 -33.73 22.08
N SER A 96 18.89 -34.62 21.07
CA SER A 96 17.99 -35.68 20.58
C SER A 96 17.19 -35.36 19.30
N ALA A 97 17.00 -36.26 18.35
CA ALA A 97 17.69 -37.49 17.93
C ALA A 97 17.12 -37.83 16.54
N SER A 98 17.91 -38.47 15.68
CA SER A 98 17.50 -38.92 14.34
C SER A 98 18.02 -40.35 14.15
N ASP A 99 17.15 -41.26 13.72
CA ASP A 99 17.45 -42.63 13.27
C ASP A 99 16.69 -42.82 11.92
N VAL A 100 17.33 -42.91 10.72
CA VAL A 100 18.05 -44.05 10.06
C VAL A 100 17.18 -44.61 8.88
N PRO A 101 17.71 -45.20 7.76
CA PRO A 101 18.05 -44.52 6.50
C PRO A 101 17.47 -45.27 5.24
N PRO A 102 18.21 -45.61 4.14
CA PRO A 102 18.25 -44.87 2.87
C PRO A 102 17.84 -45.70 1.62
N GLY A 103 17.69 -45.04 0.45
CA GLY A 103 17.84 -45.72 -0.85
C GLY A 103 17.30 -45.02 -2.10
N VAL A 104 18.23 -44.69 -3.02
CA VAL A 104 18.11 -44.57 -4.50
C VAL A 104 17.34 -43.34 -5.04
N GLY A 105 17.82 -42.47 -5.94
CA GLY A 105 19.07 -42.33 -6.70
C GLY A 105 18.85 -41.42 -7.93
N SER A 106 19.87 -40.62 -8.30
CA SER A 106 20.08 -39.97 -9.62
C SER A 106 19.30 -38.67 -9.91
N SER A 107 19.82 -37.58 -10.50
CA SER A 107 21.17 -37.16 -10.94
C SER A 107 21.17 -35.69 -11.39
N GLY A 108 22.34 -35.05 -11.35
CA GLY A 108 22.71 -33.81 -12.09
C GLY A 108 22.57 -32.51 -11.29
N GLY A 109 23.60 -31.72 -10.98
CA GLY A 109 24.99 -31.69 -11.40
C GLY A 109 25.52 -30.28 -11.12
N SER A 110 26.05 -30.05 -9.92
CA SER A 110 26.77 -28.84 -9.52
C SER A 110 28.19 -29.23 -9.12
N ALA A 111 29.20 -28.52 -9.63
CA ALA A 111 30.59 -28.66 -9.22
C ALA A 111 31.29 -27.28 -9.30
N PRO A 112 32.39 -27.04 -8.56
CA PRO A 112 32.77 -27.61 -7.27
C PRO A 112 33.11 -26.54 -6.22
N ARG A 113 33.00 -26.95 -4.95
CA ARG A 113 33.47 -26.21 -3.77
C ARG A 113 34.95 -26.54 -3.57
N ALA A 114 35.84 -25.58 -3.78
CA ALA A 114 37.26 -25.72 -3.43
C ALA A 114 37.47 -25.37 -1.96
N SER A 115 38.03 -26.32 -1.21
CA SER A 115 38.56 -26.14 0.13
C SER A 115 39.92 -25.44 0.06
N SER A 116 39.99 -24.21 0.56
CA SER A 116 41.25 -23.59 0.95
C SER A 116 41.11 -23.05 2.37
N SER A 117 41.87 -23.64 3.27
CA SER A 117 42.15 -23.11 4.61
C SER A 117 42.71 -21.70 4.48
N VAL A 118 41.92 -20.69 4.86
CA VAL A 118 42.40 -19.33 5.05
C VAL A 118 42.22 -18.96 6.52
N SER A 119 43.35 -18.66 7.12
CA SER A 119 43.57 -18.18 8.47
C SER A 119 42.57 -17.07 8.84
N GLN A 120 42.02 -17.15 10.05
CA GLN A 120 41.26 -16.05 10.66
C GLN A 120 42.17 -14.82 10.80
N ALA A 121 42.07 -13.90 9.85
CA ALA A 121 42.55 -12.53 9.98
C ALA A 121 41.36 -11.65 10.33
N SER A 122 41.44 -11.05 11.52
CA SER A 122 40.53 -10.04 12.03
C SER A 122 40.31 -8.94 10.98
N ALA A 123 39.08 -8.74 10.53
CA ALA A 123 38.72 -7.66 9.60
C ALA A 123 38.84 -6.31 10.32
N VAL A 124 40.04 -5.73 10.31
CA VAL A 124 40.26 -4.32 10.63
C VAL A 124 39.67 -3.52 9.46
N SER A 125 38.63 -2.73 9.73
CA SER A 125 38.11 -1.74 8.78
C SER A 125 39.21 -0.69 8.54
N ILE A 126 40.01 -0.88 7.49
CA ILE A 126 40.96 0.12 7.04
C ILE A 126 40.13 1.26 6.47
N GLN A 127 39.96 2.35 7.23
CA GLN A 127 39.39 3.57 6.70
C GLN A 127 40.34 4.11 5.61
N GLU A 128 39.94 3.98 4.34
CA GLU A 128 40.69 4.51 3.19
C GLU A 128 41.03 5.98 3.43
N SER A 129 42.28 6.42 3.27
CA SER A 129 42.63 7.81 3.51
C SER A 129 42.05 8.72 2.41
N VAL A 130 41.93 10.03 2.67
CA VAL A 130 41.49 10.99 1.63
C VAL A 130 42.44 10.96 0.43
N GLN A 131 43.74 10.77 0.67
CA GLN A 131 44.76 10.69 -0.37
C GLN A 131 44.57 9.45 -1.26
N ASP A 132 44.25 8.30 -0.65
CA ASP A 132 43.99 7.06 -1.38
C ASP A 132 42.77 7.21 -2.30
N LEU A 133 41.66 7.72 -1.77
CA LEU A 133 40.46 7.96 -2.57
C LEU A 133 40.71 8.94 -3.72
N MET A 134 41.48 10.01 -3.50
CA MET A 134 41.84 10.97 -4.55
C MET A 134 42.71 10.33 -5.65
N SER A 135 43.59 9.39 -5.29
CA SER A 135 44.37 8.64 -6.27
C SER A 135 43.50 7.72 -7.14
N ILE A 136 42.51 7.05 -6.53
CA ILE A 136 41.56 6.19 -7.24
C ILE A 136 40.75 7.03 -8.23
N VAL A 137 40.23 8.18 -7.80
CA VAL A 137 39.42 9.07 -8.66
C VAL A 137 40.18 9.56 -9.91
N ARG A 138 41.50 9.66 -9.85
CA ARG A 138 42.35 10.11 -10.98
C ARG A 138 42.76 8.98 -11.92
N THR A 139 42.40 7.74 -11.62
CA THR A 139 42.78 6.57 -12.42
C THR A 139 41.86 6.45 -13.64
N PRO A 140 42.38 6.17 -14.84
CA PRO A 140 41.55 5.84 -16.00
C PRO A 140 40.68 4.61 -15.73
N ALA A 141 39.41 4.65 -16.14
CA ALA A 141 38.46 3.56 -15.95
C ALA A 141 37.89 3.07 -17.28
N PHE A 142 38.12 1.80 -17.59
CA PHE A 142 37.72 1.19 -18.86
C PHE A 142 36.62 0.14 -18.69
N SER A 143 36.72 -0.70 -17.65
CA SER A 143 35.71 -1.71 -17.32
C SER A 143 34.58 -1.17 -16.43
N ALA A 144 33.47 -1.90 -16.32
CA ALA A 144 32.39 -1.55 -15.38
C ALA A 144 32.89 -1.55 -13.92
N ALA A 145 33.75 -2.50 -13.56
CA ALA A 145 34.41 -2.56 -12.25
C ALA A 145 35.24 -1.30 -11.97
N ASP A 146 36.06 -0.87 -12.92
CA ASP A 146 36.89 0.33 -12.77
C ASP A 146 36.03 1.58 -12.60
N LYS A 147 34.99 1.71 -13.44
CA LYS A 147 34.07 2.86 -13.40
C LYS A 147 33.32 2.90 -12.08
N TYR A 148 32.81 1.76 -11.59
CA TYR A 148 32.19 1.67 -10.27
C TYR A 148 33.17 2.09 -9.17
N ARG A 149 34.42 1.61 -9.19
CA ARG A 149 35.45 1.92 -8.19
C ARG A 149 35.78 3.42 -8.15
N VAL A 150 35.93 4.06 -9.31
CA VAL A 150 36.18 5.51 -9.41
C VAL A 150 35.00 6.30 -8.85
N LEU A 151 33.77 5.92 -9.21
CA LEU A 151 32.55 6.60 -8.76
C LEU A 151 32.30 6.39 -7.25
N ASP A 152 32.54 5.20 -6.72
CA ASP A 152 32.44 4.92 -5.28
C ASP A 152 33.45 5.76 -4.48
N ALA A 153 34.70 5.85 -4.94
CA ALA A 153 35.72 6.67 -4.31
C ALA A 153 35.37 8.16 -4.33
N ARG A 154 34.83 8.67 -5.45
CA ARG A 154 34.31 10.04 -5.56
C ARG A 154 33.20 10.30 -4.56
N ASP A 155 32.22 9.41 -4.47
CA ASP A 155 31.07 9.59 -3.61
C ASP A 155 31.47 9.55 -2.12
N LYS A 156 32.40 8.66 -1.73
CA LYS A 156 33.00 8.64 -0.39
C LYS A 156 33.69 9.97 -0.05
N LEU A 157 34.44 10.56 -0.98
CA LEU A 157 35.08 11.87 -0.77
C LEU A 157 34.06 12.98 -0.55
N LEU A 158 33.03 13.04 -1.41
CA LEU A 158 31.99 14.07 -1.31
C LEU A 158 31.19 13.97 -0.01
N LYS A 159 30.92 12.75 0.47
CA LYS A 159 30.24 12.54 1.74
C LYS A 159 31.10 12.92 2.95
N ARG A 160 32.43 12.73 2.89
CA ARG A 160 33.34 13.19 3.95
C ARG A 160 33.44 14.71 4.05
N GLN A 161 33.26 15.41 2.93
CA GLN A 161 33.25 16.88 2.90
C GLN A 161 31.92 17.50 3.36
N ARG A 162 30.86 16.70 3.50
CA ARG A 162 29.56 17.20 3.94
C ARG A 162 29.56 17.51 5.44
N VAL A 163 29.19 18.75 5.75
CA VAL A 163 28.75 19.13 7.09
C VAL A 163 27.28 18.75 7.23
N ARG A 164 26.96 17.87 8.18
CA ARG A 164 25.56 17.50 8.48
C ARG A 164 24.91 18.61 9.30
N GLU A 165 23.82 19.18 8.80
CA GLU A 165 22.96 20.05 9.60
C GLU A 165 22.18 19.18 10.60
N GLN A 166 22.36 19.45 11.89
CA GLN A 166 21.70 18.70 12.97
C GLN A 166 20.39 19.38 13.41
N ASP A 167 20.21 20.65 13.06
CA ASP A 167 19.00 21.40 13.37
C ASP A 167 17.92 21.19 12.29
N LEU A 168 16.89 20.42 12.65
CA LEU A 168 15.70 20.17 11.81
C LEU A 168 15.04 21.46 11.30
N SER A 169 15.11 22.56 12.05
CA SER A 169 14.50 23.83 11.63
C SER A 169 15.26 24.54 10.51
N LYS A 170 16.55 24.20 10.33
CA LYS A 170 17.43 24.72 9.29
C LYS A 170 17.63 23.74 8.14
N ALA A 171 17.23 22.48 8.33
CA ALA A 171 17.32 21.44 7.33
C ALA A 171 16.49 21.81 6.09
N LYS A 172 17.14 21.88 4.94
CA LYS A 172 16.49 22.01 3.64
C LYS A 172 16.38 20.63 3.01
N ALA A 173 15.26 20.37 2.34
CA ALA A 173 15.12 19.17 1.53
C ALA A 173 16.21 19.14 0.45
N MET A 174 16.88 18.00 0.31
CA MET A 174 17.90 17.83 -0.72
C MET A 174 17.22 17.73 -2.08
N LEU A 175 17.66 18.55 -3.03
CA LEU A 175 17.16 18.48 -4.41
C LEU A 175 18.06 17.57 -5.25
N GLY A 176 17.43 16.66 -5.98
CA GLY A 176 18.11 15.74 -6.88
C GLY A 176 18.58 16.43 -8.16
N VAL A 177 19.72 15.97 -8.68
CA VAL A 177 20.32 16.46 -9.94
C VAL A 177 20.72 15.32 -10.87
N CYS A 178 20.35 14.07 -10.58
CA CYS A 178 20.58 12.95 -11.49
C CYS A 178 19.87 13.20 -12.83
N PRO A 179 20.57 13.26 -13.97
CA PRO A 179 19.94 13.51 -15.26
C PRO A 179 19.25 12.25 -15.82
N ASP A 180 19.61 11.08 -15.33
CA ASP A 180 19.22 9.77 -15.87
C ASP A 180 18.16 9.06 -15.01
N MET A 181 17.47 8.06 -15.58
CA MET A 181 16.51 7.20 -14.86
C MET A 181 17.16 6.33 -13.78
N CYS A 182 18.47 6.13 -13.84
CA CYS A 182 19.29 5.41 -12.86
C CYS A 182 20.63 6.14 -12.68
N PRO A 183 21.10 6.43 -11.46
CA PRO A 183 22.42 7.01 -11.25
C PRO A 183 23.54 6.16 -11.86
N GLU A 184 24.55 6.81 -12.43
CA GLU A 184 25.65 6.14 -13.14
C GLU A 184 26.37 5.08 -12.30
N LYS A 185 26.72 5.42 -11.06
CA LYS A 185 27.38 4.50 -10.13
C LYS A 185 26.54 3.23 -9.91
N GLU A 186 25.22 3.39 -9.79
CA GLU A 186 24.33 2.27 -9.57
C GLU A 186 24.27 1.34 -10.77
N ARG A 187 24.26 1.87 -12.01
CA ARG A 187 24.28 1.06 -13.23
C ARG A 187 25.48 0.12 -13.27
N TYR A 188 26.68 0.68 -13.08
CA TYR A 188 27.90 -0.13 -13.08
C TYR A 188 28.00 -1.06 -11.88
N GLY A 189 27.53 -0.63 -10.70
CA GLY A 189 27.48 -1.48 -9.51
C GLY A 189 26.58 -2.71 -9.72
N ARG A 190 25.40 -2.52 -10.32
CA ARG A 190 24.49 -3.64 -10.64
C ARG A 190 25.01 -4.54 -11.75
N GLN A 191 25.72 -4.00 -12.74
CA GLN A 191 26.41 -4.82 -13.74
C GLN A 191 27.50 -5.70 -13.11
N GLU A 192 28.36 -5.12 -12.28
CA GLU A 192 29.45 -5.85 -11.61
C GLU A 192 28.93 -6.94 -10.67
N GLN A 193 27.87 -6.64 -9.92
CA GLN A 193 27.25 -7.58 -8.99
C GLN A 193 26.36 -8.64 -9.67
N ARG A 194 26.27 -8.62 -11.01
CA ARG A 194 25.35 -9.46 -11.79
C ARG A 194 23.90 -9.38 -11.31
N ASN A 195 23.42 -8.15 -11.08
CA ASN A 195 22.10 -7.83 -10.55
C ASN A 195 21.32 -6.79 -11.41
N LEU A 196 21.40 -6.94 -12.73
CA LEU A 196 20.56 -6.31 -13.73
C LEU A 196 19.31 -7.15 -13.97
N SER A 197 18.18 -6.47 -14.15
CA SER A 197 16.96 -7.11 -14.65
C SER A 197 17.04 -7.32 -16.16
N LEU A 198 16.32 -8.31 -16.70
CA LEU A 198 16.16 -8.52 -18.14
C LEU A 198 15.64 -7.26 -18.88
N PHE A 199 14.89 -6.40 -18.19
CA PHE A 199 14.37 -5.14 -18.73
C PHE A 199 15.43 -4.05 -18.85
N GLU A 200 16.63 -4.24 -18.31
CA GLU A 200 17.73 -3.25 -18.26
C GLU A 200 19.00 -3.73 -18.96
N MET A 201 18.99 -4.93 -19.52
CA MET A 201 20.13 -5.50 -20.21
C MET A 201 20.14 -5.08 -21.68
N SER A 202 21.34 -4.91 -22.23
CA SER A 202 21.52 -4.71 -23.67
C SER A 202 21.04 -5.95 -24.44
N SER A 203 20.44 -5.75 -25.62
CA SER A 203 19.96 -6.82 -26.49
C SER A 203 21.07 -7.68 -27.12
N ASN A 204 22.34 -7.37 -26.86
CA ASN A 204 23.47 -8.18 -27.32
C ASN A 204 23.61 -9.46 -26.46
N SER A 205 23.29 -10.61 -27.05
CA SER A 205 23.18 -11.89 -26.35
C SER A 205 24.48 -12.45 -25.75
N SER A 206 25.63 -11.83 -25.99
CA SER A 206 26.94 -12.37 -25.55
C SER A 206 27.53 -11.72 -24.30
N ALA A 207 27.08 -10.52 -23.90
CA ALA A 207 27.69 -9.77 -22.81
C ALA A 207 26.67 -9.37 -21.73
N TYR A 208 27.04 -9.56 -20.47
CA TYR A 208 26.25 -9.09 -19.32
C TYR A 208 26.47 -7.59 -19.14
N GLU A 209 25.79 -6.78 -19.96
CA GLU A 209 25.98 -5.34 -20.02
C GLU A 209 24.67 -4.58 -19.79
N VAL A 210 24.77 -3.50 -19.03
CA VAL A 210 23.65 -2.60 -18.77
C VAL A 210 23.32 -1.78 -20.01
N ASP A 211 22.05 -1.74 -20.38
CA ASP A 211 21.54 -0.72 -21.28
C ASP A 211 21.30 0.56 -20.49
N HIS A 212 22.17 1.56 -20.70
CA HIS A 212 22.10 2.84 -20.00
C HIS A 212 20.80 3.61 -20.25
N MET A 213 20.11 3.36 -21.36
CA MET A 213 18.84 3.99 -21.70
C MET A 213 17.62 3.28 -21.11
N ARG A 214 17.77 2.01 -20.67
CA ARG A 214 16.69 1.24 -20.03
C ARG A 214 16.87 1.09 -18.51
N ALA A 215 18.08 1.32 -17.99
CA ALA A 215 18.35 1.18 -16.57
C ALA A 215 17.54 2.16 -15.72
N VAL A 216 16.80 1.63 -14.72
CA VAL A 216 16.01 2.43 -13.78
C VAL A 216 16.55 2.23 -12.36
N LYS A 217 16.65 3.31 -11.57
CA LYS A 217 17.12 3.26 -10.19
C LYS A 217 16.35 2.23 -9.37
N ALA A 218 17.02 1.25 -8.77
CA ALA A 218 16.44 0.24 -7.91
C ALA A 218 16.05 0.81 -6.54
N TYR A 219 15.05 0.21 -5.89
CA TYR A 219 14.66 0.63 -4.55
C TYR A 219 15.67 0.12 -3.50
N ALA A 220 16.41 1.04 -2.88
CA ALA A 220 17.20 0.74 -1.69
C ALA A 220 16.33 0.83 -0.43
N ARG A 221 16.35 -0.18 0.43
CA ARG A 221 15.71 -0.12 1.76
C ARG A 221 16.45 0.89 2.66
N SER A 222 15.71 1.65 3.45
CA SER A 222 16.30 2.50 4.50
C SER A 222 16.85 1.63 5.63
N SER A 223 18.13 1.80 5.98
CA SER A 223 18.78 1.21 7.15
C SER A 223 19.38 2.30 8.04
N ALA A 224 19.67 1.99 9.31
CA ALA A 224 20.25 2.95 10.24
C ALA A 224 21.64 3.43 9.79
N ASP A 225 22.40 2.55 9.11
CA ASP A 225 23.72 2.85 8.55
C ASP A 225 23.64 3.44 7.13
N GLN A 226 22.43 3.61 6.57
CA GLN A 226 22.30 4.19 5.24
C GLN A 226 22.65 5.67 5.30
N GLU A 227 23.77 6.03 4.66
CA GLU A 227 24.17 7.42 4.51
C GLU A 227 23.13 8.20 3.69
N GLU A 228 23.02 9.49 4.01
CA GLU A 228 22.18 10.41 3.24
C GLU A 228 22.64 10.42 1.76
N PRO A 229 21.71 10.29 0.80
CA PRO A 229 22.06 10.28 -0.62
C PRO A 229 22.76 11.58 -1.02
N LEU A 230 23.62 11.53 -2.03
CA LEU A 230 24.15 12.71 -2.70
C LEU A 230 23.12 13.26 -3.71
N PRO A 231 23.21 14.54 -4.12
CA PRO A 231 22.20 15.13 -5.00
C PRO A 231 22.09 14.40 -6.34
N PHE A 232 23.20 13.94 -6.92
CA PHE A 232 23.22 13.16 -8.16
C PHE A 232 22.81 11.69 -7.99
N GLU A 233 22.53 11.24 -6.76
CA GLU A 233 21.90 9.95 -6.52
C GLU A 233 20.37 10.06 -6.49
N LEU A 234 19.80 11.27 -6.53
CA LEU A 234 18.36 11.53 -6.54
C LEU A 234 17.92 12.10 -7.89
N ARG A 235 16.81 11.59 -8.44
CA ARG A 235 16.22 12.07 -9.69
C ARG A 235 15.30 13.27 -9.43
N PRO A 236 15.48 14.42 -10.09
CA PRO A 236 14.55 15.54 -9.99
C PRO A 236 13.20 15.20 -10.62
N GLY A 237 12.15 15.97 -10.30
CA GLY A 237 10.77 15.74 -10.74
C GLY A 237 10.61 15.46 -12.24
N LYS A 238 11.31 16.20 -13.11
CA LYS A 238 11.28 15.97 -14.57
C LYS A 238 11.81 14.58 -14.98
N VAL A 239 12.85 14.10 -14.31
CA VAL A 239 13.47 12.79 -14.58
C VAL A 239 12.62 11.68 -13.97
N LEU A 240 11.97 11.92 -12.84
CA LEU A 240 10.99 10.98 -12.28
C LEU A 240 9.79 10.78 -13.21
N ARG A 241 9.27 11.86 -13.83
CA ARG A 241 8.25 11.77 -14.88
C ARG A 241 8.72 10.93 -16.06
N MET A 242 9.86 11.29 -16.65
CA MET A 242 10.47 10.52 -17.75
C MET A 242 10.69 9.04 -17.38
N THR A 243 11.08 8.76 -16.14
CA THR A 243 11.23 7.38 -15.67
C THR A 243 9.91 6.64 -15.65
N MET A 244 8.86 7.27 -15.13
CA MET A 244 7.54 6.63 -15.08
C MET A 244 6.97 6.42 -16.48
N ASP A 245 7.15 7.40 -17.38
CA ASP A 245 6.75 7.28 -18.78
C ASP A 245 7.45 6.09 -19.44
N HIS A 246 8.75 5.89 -19.21
CA HIS A 246 9.48 4.71 -19.69
C HIS A 246 8.92 3.40 -19.12
N LEU A 247 8.66 3.33 -17.81
CA LEU A 247 8.09 2.13 -17.19
C LEU A 247 6.72 1.77 -17.81
N ILE A 248 5.87 2.77 -18.06
CA ILE A 248 4.53 2.56 -18.62
C ILE A 248 4.59 2.23 -20.11
N MET A 249 5.37 2.98 -20.89
CA MET A 249 5.35 2.89 -22.36
C MET A 249 6.25 1.78 -22.90
N ASN A 250 7.32 1.45 -22.20
CA ASN A 250 8.31 0.48 -22.68
C ASN A 250 8.32 -0.83 -21.89
N VAL A 251 7.95 -0.85 -20.61
CA VAL A 251 8.08 -2.07 -19.78
C VAL A 251 6.73 -2.69 -19.48
N ALA A 252 5.70 -1.89 -19.23
CA ALA A 252 4.41 -2.40 -18.76
C ALA A 252 3.73 -3.34 -19.78
N GLY A 253 3.98 -3.15 -21.08
CA GLY A 253 3.50 -4.02 -22.15
C GLY A 253 4.35 -5.28 -22.41
N GLU A 254 5.51 -5.44 -21.77
CA GLU A 254 6.40 -6.60 -21.98
C GLU A 254 6.02 -7.82 -21.11
N CYS A 255 4.98 -7.71 -20.27
CA CYS A 255 4.49 -8.79 -19.41
C CYS A 255 3.87 -9.94 -20.22
N ASN A 256 4.28 -11.17 -19.92
CA ASN A 256 3.70 -12.40 -20.46
C ASN A 256 3.82 -13.54 -19.42
N GLU A 257 3.23 -14.70 -19.73
CA GLU A 257 3.22 -15.86 -18.82
C GLU A 257 4.62 -16.33 -18.41
N ALA A 258 5.63 -16.18 -19.27
CA ALA A 258 6.99 -16.64 -18.98
C ALA A 258 7.79 -15.69 -18.10
N ASN A 259 7.43 -14.40 -18.02
CA ASN A 259 8.20 -13.38 -17.28
C ASN A 259 7.39 -12.62 -16.22
N VAL A 260 6.15 -13.02 -15.93
CA VAL A 260 5.24 -12.29 -15.03
C VAL A 260 5.85 -12.00 -13.65
N SER A 261 6.62 -12.95 -13.10
CA SER A 261 7.33 -12.79 -11.82
C SER A 261 8.40 -11.71 -11.89
N ASP A 262 9.29 -11.79 -12.88
CA ASP A 262 10.36 -10.81 -13.08
C ASP A 262 9.80 -9.42 -13.42
N TRP A 263 8.74 -9.38 -14.22
CA TRP A 263 8.03 -8.16 -14.61
C TRP A 263 7.41 -7.47 -13.39
N TYR A 264 6.64 -8.20 -12.58
CA TYR A 264 6.01 -7.64 -11.40
C TYR A 264 7.07 -7.16 -10.40
N LEU A 265 8.10 -7.97 -10.12
CA LEU A 265 9.18 -7.61 -9.21
C LEU A 265 9.91 -6.35 -9.68
N PHE A 266 10.20 -6.24 -10.98
CA PHE A 266 10.84 -5.06 -11.56
C PHE A 266 9.98 -3.81 -11.43
N MET A 267 8.74 -3.85 -11.93
CA MET A 267 7.81 -2.71 -11.88
C MET A 267 7.52 -2.27 -10.44
N TRP A 268 7.28 -3.23 -9.54
CA TRP A 268 7.07 -2.98 -8.11
C TRP A 268 8.27 -2.30 -7.46
N ASP A 269 9.49 -2.76 -7.75
CA ASP A 269 10.73 -2.18 -7.21
C ASP A 269 10.97 -0.76 -7.73
N ARG A 270 10.89 -0.55 -9.06
CA ARG A 270 11.20 0.73 -9.69
C ARG A 270 10.18 1.82 -9.37
N THR A 271 8.89 1.49 -9.32
CA THR A 271 7.84 2.43 -8.88
C THR A 271 8.00 2.81 -7.41
N ARG A 272 8.49 1.90 -6.56
CA ARG A 272 8.83 2.21 -5.16
C ARG A 272 10.07 3.10 -5.04
N SER A 273 11.05 2.93 -5.92
CA SER A 273 12.21 3.80 -6.03
C SER A 273 11.81 5.24 -6.40
N ILE A 274 10.88 5.41 -7.35
CA ILE A 274 10.31 6.73 -7.69
C ILE A 274 9.66 7.39 -6.47
N ARG A 275 8.80 6.66 -5.74
CA ARG A 275 8.18 7.18 -4.51
C ARG A 275 9.22 7.54 -3.45
N LYS A 276 10.30 6.75 -3.32
CA LYS A 276 11.38 7.06 -2.38
C LYS A 276 12.06 8.38 -2.73
N ASP A 277 12.37 8.62 -4.00
CA ASP A 277 12.98 9.88 -4.45
C ASP A 277 12.05 11.07 -4.19
N ILE A 278 10.74 10.91 -4.39
CA ILE A 278 9.72 11.94 -4.06
C ILE A 278 9.76 12.28 -2.57
N THR A 279 9.73 11.26 -1.70
CA THR A 279 9.76 11.47 -0.24
C THR A 279 11.08 12.09 0.23
N GLN A 280 12.23 11.63 -0.28
CA GLN A 280 13.54 12.14 0.13
C GLN A 280 13.75 13.61 -0.26
N GLN A 281 13.16 14.03 -1.38
CA GLN A 281 13.21 15.41 -1.85
C GLN A 281 12.03 16.27 -1.35
N GLN A 282 11.10 15.68 -0.60
CA GLN A 282 9.87 16.34 -0.11
C GLN A 282 9.05 17.02 -1.24
N LEU A 283 8.97 16.37 -2.41
CA LEU A 283 8.19 16.90 -3.54
C LEU A 283 6.70 16.76 -3.25
N SER A 284 5.93 17.81 -3.51
CA SER A 284 4.47 17.86 -3.30
C SER A 284 3.72 18.61 -4.40
N ASP A 285 4.35 18.78 -5.57
CA ASP A 285 3.72 19.40 -6.73
C ASP A 285 2.80 18.42 -7.48
N LEU A 286 2.03 18.94 -8.45
CA LEU A 286 1.11 18.12 -9.25
C LEU A 286 1.83 16.99 -10.01
N THR A 287 3.11 17.18 -10.36
CA THR A 287 3.93 16.11 -10.95
C THR A 287 4.15 14.97 -9.96
N ALA A 288 4.61 15.27 -8.75
CA ALA A 288 4.82 14.26 -7.71
C ALA A 288 3.52 13.51 -7.38
N ILE A 289 2.40 14.22 -7.29
CA ILE A 289 1.08 13.64 -7.07
C ILE A 289 0.73 12.65 -8.18
N SER A 290 0.76 13.09 -9.44
CA SER A 290 0.49 12.23 -10.61
C SER A 290 1.36 10.98 -10.63
N LEU A 291 2.63 11.07 -10.24
CA LEU A 291 3.52 9.91 -10.14
C LEU A 291 3.07 8.92 -9.05
N VAL A 292 2.64 9.40 -7.88
CA VAL A 292 2.14 8.52 -6.80
C VAL A 292 0.77 7.93 -7.16
N GLU A 293 -0.08 8.70 -7.84
CA GLU A 293 -1.34 8.24 -8.44
C GLU A 293 -1.09 7.06 -9.40
N GLN A 294 -0.11 7.19 -10.31
CA GLN A 294 0.32 6.12 -11.22
C GLN A 294 0.77 4.86 -10.45
N CYS A 295 1.60 5.01 -9.41
CA CYS A 295 1.98 3.88 -8.56
C CYS A 295 0.79 3.20 -7.88
N ALA A 296 -0.21 3.96 -7.43
CA ALA A 296 -1.42 3.38 -6.83
C ALA A 296 -2.23 2.58 -7.87
N ARG A 297 -2.43 3.12 -9.08
CA ARG A 297 -3.14 2.40 -10.16
C ARG A 297 -2.43 1.10 -10.55
N PHE A 298 -1.08 1.07 -10.52
CA PHE A 298 -0.29 -0.15 -10.71
C PHE A 298 -0.70 -1.25 -9.73
N HIS A 299 -0.64 -0.93 -8.44
CA HIS A 299 -0.96 -1.90 -7.40
C HIS A 299 -2.44 -2.34 -7.44
N ILE A 300 -3.35 -1.44 -7.80
CA ILE A 300 -4.78 -1.79 -7.98
C ILE A 300 -4.93 -2.78 -9.14
N HIS A 301 -4.33 -2.51 -10.29
CA HIS A 301 -4.35 -3.41 -11.44
C HIS A 301 -3.78 -4.79 -11.09
N CYS A 302 -2.58 -4.85 -10.52
CA CYS A 302 -1.93 -6.10 -10.15
C CYS A 302 -2.75 -6.91 -9.13
N SER A 303 -3.50 -6.26 -8.23
CA SER A 303 -4.35 -6.95 -7.25
C SER A 303 -5.42 -7.84 -7.87
N ALA A 304 -5.84 -7.55 -9.10
CA ALA A 304 -6.77 -8.38 -9.86
C ALA A 304 -6.07 -9.19 -10.95
N ALA A 305 -5.14 -8.59 -11.68
CA ALA A 305 -4.43 -9.26 -12.78
C ALA A 305 -3.64 -10.48 -12.31
N LEU A 306 -3.04 -10.41 -11.12
CA LEU A 306 -2.16 -11.44 -10.56
C LEU A 306 -2.79 -12.21 -9.39
N CYS A 307 -4.11 -12.10 -9.18
CA CYS A 307 -4.76 -12.73 -8.01
C CYS A 307 -4.78 -14.26 -8.05
N GLU A 308 -4.55 -14.85 -9.22
CA GLU A 308 -4.52 -16.31 -9.45
C GLU A 308 -3.08 -16.86 -9.49
N GLU A 309 -2.07 -15.99 -9.40
CA GLU A 309 -0.65 -16.39 -9.35
C GLU A 309 -0.28 -16.98 -7.98
N ASP A 310 0.77 -17.78 -7.96
CA ASP A 310 1.33 -18.29 -6.70
C ASP A 310 1.89 -17.16 -5.84
N VAL A 311 1.85 -17.31 -4.51
CA VAL A 311 2.34 -16.31 -3.56
C VAL A 311 3.84 -16.01 -3.74
N SER A 312 4.62 -16.96 -4.27
CA SER A 312 6.03 -16.75 -4.62
C SER A 312 6.22 -15.81 -5.82
N VAL A 313 5.23 -15.68 -6.69
CA VAL A 313 5.20 -14.76 -7.83
C VAL A 313 4.57 -13.43 -7.43
N PHE A 314 3.42 -13.47 -6.76
CA PHE A 314 2.67 -12.28 -6.33
C PHE A 314 2.14 -12.46 -4.91
N ASP A 315 2.66 -11.67 -3.96
CA ASP A 315 2.11 -11.58 -2.61
C ASP A 315 1.05 -10.45 -2.53
N PRO A 316 -0.24 -10.79 -2.39
CA PRO A 316 -1.31 -9.79 -2.33
C PRO A 316 -1.19 -8.85 -1.13
N LYS A 317 -0.64 -9.33 0.00
CA LYS A 317 -0.48 -8.51 1.20
C LYS A 317 0.61 -7.47 1.00
N ILE A 318 1.75 -7.85 0.41
CA ILE A 318 2.82 -6.91 0.09
C ILE A 318 2.33 -5.88 -0.92
N ASN A 319 1.54 -6.29 -1.91
CA ASN A 319 0.93 -5.35 -2.86
C ASN A 319 -0.02 -4.36 -2.16
N ASP A 320 -0.94 -4.85 -1.32
CA ASP A 320 -1.89 -4.03 -0.57
C ASP A 320 -1.20 -3.06 0.40
N GLU A 321 -0.10 -3.48 1.04
CA GLU A 321 0.72 -2.59 1.87
C GLU A 321 1.32 -1.43 1.04
N ASN A 322 1.77 -1.70 -0.18
CA ASN A 322 2.34 -0.68 -1.04
C ASN A 322 1.27 0.25 -1.59
N LEU A 323 0.10 -0.26 -1.95
CA LEU A 323 -1.07 0.52 -2.31
C LEU A 323 -1.50 1.45 -1.16
N THR A 324 -1.62 0.92 0.06
CA THR A 324 -1.97 1.70 1.25
C THR A 324 -0.97 2.83 1.49
N LYS A 325 0.34 2.55 1.30
CA LYS A 325 1.39 3.58 1.39
C LYS A 325 1.25 4.65 0.31
N CYS A 326 0.88 4.30 -0.94
CA CYS A 326 0.56 5.29 -1.97
C CYS A 326 -0.61 6.17 -1.54
N LEU A 327 -1.76 5.56 -1.19
CA LEU A 327 -2.99 6.27 -0.84
C LEU A 327 -2.78 7.19 0.37
N LYS A 328 -2.02 6.75 1.37
CA LYS A 328 -1.66 7.58 2.52
C LYS A 328 -0.76 8.76 2.14
N THR A 329 0.18 8.56 1.22
CA THR A 329 1.02 9.64 0.70
C THR A 329 0.19 10.66 -0.07
N LEU A 330 -0.74 10.19 -0.91
CA LEU A 330 -1.67 11.05 -1.65
C LEU A 330 -2.57 11.86 -0.71
N GLU A 331 -3.11 11.23 0.34
CA GLU A 331 -3.88 11.94 1.38
C GLU A 331 -3.11 13.13 1.96
N TYR A 332 -1.84 12.95 2.32
CA TYR A 332 -1.02 14.05 2.83
C TYR A 332 -0.75 15.11 1.76
N MET A 333 -0.43 14.71 0.52
CA MET A 333 -0.18 15.65 -0.57
C MET A 333 -1.40 16.49 -0.93
N TYR A 334 -2.59 15.90 -0.98
CA TYR A 334 -3.84 16.63 -1.21
C TYR A 334 -4.14 17.61 -0.08
N ASP A 335 -3.98 17.16 1.17
CA ASP A 335 -4.17 18.02 2.34
C ASP A 335 -3.19 19.21 2.34
N ASP A 336 -1.94 19.01 1.90
CA ASP A 336 -0.93 20.07 1.84
C ASP A 336 -1.17 21.04 0.68
N LEU A 337 -1.59 20.56 -0.50
CA LEU A 337 -2.04 21.42 -1.60
C LEU A 337 -3.20 22.35 -1.17
N ALA A 338 -4.17 21.79 -0.46
CA ALA A 338 -5.33 22.53 0.04
C ALA A 338 -4.93 23.61 1.06
N LYS A 339 -4.05 23.28 2.02
CA LYS A 339 -3.56 24.24 3.03
C LYS A 339 -2.75 25.37 2.41
N ASP A 340 -1.89 25.05 1.44
CA ASP A 340 -0.99 26.02 0.83
C ASP A 340 -1.68 26.89 -0.24
N SER A 341 -2.97 26.67 -0.51
CA SER A 341 -3.73 27.36 -1.57
C SER A 341 -3.06 27.24 -2.95
N LYS A 342 -2.31 26.15 -3.19
CA LYS A 342 -1.52 25.89 -4.41
C LYS A 342 -2.34 25.27 -5.54
N GLY A 343 -3.66 25.17 -5.36
CA GLY A 343 -4.58 24.53 -6.29
C GLY A 343 -5.02 23.15 -5.79
N HIS A 344 -5.51 22.32 -6.72
CA HIS A 344 -6.09 21.03 -6.40
C HIS A 344 -5.66 19.98 -7.43
N ALA A 345 -5.56 18.73 -6.98
CA ALA A 345 -5.33 17.62 -7.89
C ALA A 345 -6.64 17.23 -8.59
N PRO A 346 -6.64 17.03 -9.92
CA PRO A 346 -7.86 16.70 -10.66
C PRO A 346 -8.45 15.33 -10.27
N HIS A 347 -7.61 14.38 -9.86
CA HIS A 347 -8.02 13.00 -9.56
C HIS A 347 -8.23 12.73 -8.06
N GLU A 348 -8.27 13.76 -7.20
CA GLU A 348 -8.41 13.54 -5.76
C GLU A 348 -9.61 12.65 -5.40
N ALA A 349 -10.78 12.90 -6.03
CA ALA A 349 -11.99 12.11 -5.80
C ALA A 349 -11.81 10.61 -6.09
N GLU A 350 -11.14 10.27 -7.19
CA GLU A 350 -10.83 8.91 -7.59
C GLU A 350 -10.02 8.18 -6.51
N PHE A 351 -8.92 8.77 -6.05
CA PHE A 351 -8.03 8.12 -5.07
C PHE A 351 -8.62 8.08 -3.66
N ARG A 352 -9.43 9.08 -3.28
CA ARG A 352 -10.20 9.04 -2.02
C ARG A 352 -11.25 7.92 -2.07
N ALA A 353 -11.88 7.69 -3.22
CA ALA A 353 -12.78 6.56 -3.42
C ALA A 353 -12.04 5.21 -3.42
N TYR A 354 -10.82 5.13 -3.97
CA TYR A 354 -10.00 3.92 -3.87
C TYR A 354 -9.63 3.56 -2.43
N ASP A 355 -9.27 4.54 -1.60
CA ASP A 355 -9.01 4.29 -0.17
C ASP A 355 -10.26 3.78 0.56
N ALA A 356 -11.44 4.32 0.24
CA ALA A 356 -12.71 3.82 0.77
C ALA A 356 -13.00 2.38 0.32
N LEU A 357 -12.88 2.10 -0.98
CA LEU A 357 -13.13 0.79 -1.58
C LEU A 357 -12.13 -0.27 -1.11
N LEU A 358 -10.89 0.10 -0.82
CA LEU A 358 -9.88 -0.81 -0.27
C LEU A 358 -10.24 -1.31 1.15
N ASN A 359 -11.01 -0.51 1.89
CA ASN A 359 -11.22 -0.68 3.32
C ASN A 359 -12.68 -0.95 3.72
N LEU A 360 -13.54 -1.47 2.84
CA LEU A 360 -14.99 -1.60 3.12
C LEU A 360 -15.35 -2.38 4.40
N ASN A 361 -14.53 -3.36 4.79
CA ASN A 361 -14.76 -4.16 6.01
C ASN A 361 -14.21 -3.50 7.29
N THR A 362 -13.55 -2.34 7.19
CA THR A 362 -13.03 -1.63 8.36
C THR A 362 -14.13 -0.75 8.95
N GLY A 363 -14.47 -0.95 10.23
CA GLY A 363 -15.61 -0.26 10.87
C GLY A 363 -15.50 1.27 10.95
N ASP A 364 -14.32 1.82 10.66
CA ASP A 364 -14.08 3.27 10.60
C ASP A 364 -14.21 3.85 9.17
N THR A 365 -14.41 3.04 8.13
CA THR A 365 -14.39 3.52 6.73
C THR A 365 -15.48 4.55 6.45
N LEU A 366 -16.73 4.29 6.84
CA LEU A 366 -17.79 5.30 6.75
C LEU A 366 -17.48 6.54 7.58
N ARG A 367 -16.89 6.37 8.77
CA ARG A 367 -16.48 7.50 9.58
C ARG A 367 -15.42 8.31 8.85
N LYS A 368 -14.39 7.70 8.28
CA LYS A 368 -13.37 8.39 7.48
C LYS A 368 -14.02 9.17 6.33
N ILE A 369 -14.90 8.52 5.56
CA ILE A 369 -15.65 9.17 4.48
C ILE A 369 -16.50 10.36 4.97
N GLN A 370 -17.15 10.23 6.13
CA GLN A 370 -18.04 11.25 6.69
C GLN A 370 -17.32 12.35 7.48
N THR A 371 -16.15 12.04 8.05
CA THR A 371 -15.36 12.86 8.99
C THR A 371 -14.11 13.42 8.33
N PHE A 372 -13.93 13.21 7.02
CA PHE A 372 -12.95 13.96 6.27
C PHE A 372 -13.18 15.45 6.57
N ARG A 373 -12.13 16.10 7.06
CA ARG A 373 -12.23 17.41 7.72
C ARG A 373 -12.73 18.44 6.70
N PRO A 374 -13.70 19.31 7.05
CA PRO A 374 -14.19 20.33 6.12
C PRO A 374 -13.08 21.22 5.53
N GLU A 375 -11.98 21.39 6.28
CA GLU A 375 -10.84 22.21 5.85
C GLU A 375 -9.91 21.51 4.84
N THR A 376 -9.93 20.16 4.76
CA THR A 376 -9.07 19.40 3.82
C THR A 376 -9.85 18.59 2.80
N PHE A 377 -11.14 18.35 3.05
CA PHE A 377 -12.02 17.57 2.18
C PHE A 377 -13.10 18.46 1.62
N ARG A 378 -12.80 18.89 0.41
CA ARG A 378 -13.60 19.85 -0.31
C ARG A 378 -15.02 19.33 -0.55
N PRO A 379 -16.03 20.22 -0.50
CA PRO A 379 -17.41 19.85 -0.84
C PRO A 379 -17.52 19.16 -2.19
N GLU A 380 -16.76 19.59 -3.21
CA GLU A 380 -16.82 19.00 -4.55
C GLU A 380 -16.31 17.56 -4.57
N VAL A 381 -15.28 17.23 -3.79
CA VAL A 381 -14.78 15.85 -3.66
C VAL A 381 -15.79 15.00 -2.89
N ARG A 382 -16.41 15.56 -1.84
CA ARG A 382 -17.42 14.86 -1.05
C ARG A 382 -18.66 14.48 -1.83
N SER A 383 -19.10 15.35 -2.74
CA SER A 383 -20.27 15.13 -3.60
C SER A 383 -19.90 14.54 -4.97
N SER A 384 -18.67 14.02 -5.12
CA SER A 384 -18.22 13.41 -6.37
C SER A 384 -18.89 12.06 -6.60
N ALA A 385 -19.06 11.68 -7.87
CA ALA A 385 -19.67 10.41 -8.25
C ALA A 385 -18.85 9.21 -7.73
N GLU A 386 -17.53 9.36 -7.65
CA GLU A 386 -16.59 8.35 -7.15
C GLU A 386 -16.83 8.04 -5.67
N ILE A 387 -17.02 9.09 -4.84
CA ILE A 387 -17.30 8.93 -3.41
C ILE A 387 -18.71 8.40 -3.18
N GLU A 388 -19.72 8.91 -3.92
CA GLU A 388 -21.09 8.39 -3.84
C GLU A 388 -21.17 6.90 -4.24
N PHE A 389 -20.40 6.51 -5.26
CA PHE A 389 -20.27 5.11 -5.66
C PHE A 389 -19.65 4.26 -4.54
N ALA A 390 -18.54 4.70 -3.94
CA ALA A 390 -17.89 3.97 -2.85
C ALA A 390 -18.81 3.80 -1.62
N VAL A 391 -19.57 4.85 -1.27
CA VAL A 391 -20.58 4.79 -0.21
C VAL A 391 -21.72 3.83 -0.57
N SER A 392 -22.19 3.85 -1.81
CA SER A 392 -23.25 2.95 -2.29
C SER A 392 -22.84 1.49 -2.24
N ILE A 393 -21.61 1.19 -2.63
CA ILE A 393 -20.99 -0.14 -2.50
C ILE A 393 -20.92 -0.54 -1.02
N PHE A 394 -20.38 0.34 -0.16
CA PHE A 394 -20.26 0.07 1.27
C PHE A 394 -21.60 -0.32 1.88
N LEU A 395 -22.64 0.48 1.61
CA LEU A 395 -23.98 0.24 2.13
C LEU A 395 -24.58 -1.05 1.59
N ALA A 396 -24.36 -1.36 0.31
CA ALA A 396 -24.83 -2.61 -0.28
C ALA A 396 -24.17 -3.84 0.36
N LEU A 397 -22.85 -3.81 0.57
CA LEU A 397 -22.09 -4.89 1.20
C LEU A 397 -22.48 -5.06 2.67
N ASN A 398 -22.46 -3.98 3.46
CA ASN A 398 -22.72 -4.01 4.90
C ASN A 398 -24.17 -4.39 5.24
N ASN A 399 -25.13 -3.99 4.41
CA ASN A 399 -26.54 -4.36 4.60
C ASN A 399 -26.89 -5.71 3.95
N ARG A 400 -25.92 -6.45 3.41
CA ARG A 400 -26.11 -7.74 2.73
C ARG A 400 -27.04 -7.68 1.50
N HIS A 401 -27.11 -6.52 0.83
CA HIS A 401 -27.87 -6.34 -0.40
C HIS A 401 -27.07 -6.85 -1.62
N TYR A 402 -26.88 -8.16 -1.71
CA TYR A 402 -25.99 -8.80 -2.70
C TYR A 402 -26.37 -8.49 -4.16
N VAL A 403 -27.65 -8.46 -4.51
CA VAL A 403 -28.10 -8.08 -5.88
C VAL A 403 -27.68 -6.65 -6.22
N LYS A 404 -27.83 -5.71 -5.28
CA LYS A 404 -27.40 -4.32 -5.47
C LYS A 404 -25.88 -4.22 -5.57
N PHE A 405 -25.16 -4.96 -4.73
CA PHE A 405 -23.70 -5.02 -4.76
C PHE A 405 -23.19 -5.46 -6.14
N PHE A 406 -23.66 -6.59 -6.66
CA PHE A 406 -23.20 -7.10 -7.97
C PHE A 406 -23.67 -6.23 -9.14
N ARG A 407 -24.83 -5.57 -9.05
CA ARG A 407 -25.24 -4.58 -10.04
C ARG A 407 -24.30 -3.36 -10.09
N LEU A 408 -23.91 -2.84 -8.92
CA LEU A 408 -22.94 -1.75 -8.83
C LEU A 408 -21.53 -2.20 -9.27
N ALA A 409 -21.12 -3.42 -8.90
CA ALA A 409 -19.85 -3.99 -9.34
C ALA A 409 -19.81 -4.15 -10.87
N ALA A 410 -20.92 -4.53 -11.51
CA ALA A 410 -21.02 -4.60 -12.97
C ALA A 410 -20.85 -3.22 -13.64
N SER A 411 -21.36 -2.14 -13.05
CA SER A 411 -21.23 -0.78 -13.59
C SER A 411 -19.94 -0.05 -13.20
N ALA A 412 -19.12 -0.62 -12.32
CA ALA A 412 -17.91 0.04 -11.81
C ALA A 412 -16.86 0.31 -12.92
N PRO A 413 -16.06 1.38 -12.82
CA PRO A 413 -14.84 1.52 -13.62
C PRO A 413 -13.87 0.36 -13.37
N TYR A 414 -12.96 0.11 -14.31
CA TYR A 414 -12.05 -1.05 -14.26
C TYR A 414 -11.26 -1.16 -12.95
N LEU A 415 -10.59 -0.08 -12.52
CA LEU A 415 -9.77 -0.10 -11.30
C LEU A 415 -10.61 -0.25 -10.02
N SER A 416 -11.79 0.36 -9.96
CA SER A 416 -12.74 0.11 -8.88
C SER A 416 -13.17 -1.37 -8.87
N SER A 417 -13.41 -1.97 -10.04
CA SER A 417 -13.69 -3.39 -10.19
C SER A 417 -12.55 -4.28 -9.68
N CYS A 418 -11.28 -3.92 -9.94
CA CYS A 418 -10.13 -4.62 -9.39
C CYS A 418 -10.15 -4.62 -7.86
N LEU A 419 -10.45 -3.48 -7.23
CA LEU A 419 -10.60 -3.39 -5.78
C LEU A 419 -11.77 -4.21 -5.26
N LEU A 420 -12.91 -4.21 -5.97
CA LEU A 420 -14.13 -4.91 -5.55
C LEU A 420 -14.00 -6.44 -5.57
N LEU A 421 -13.08 -6.98 -6.39
CA LEU A 421 -12.85 -8.41 -6.54
C LEU A 421 -12.65 -9.13 -5.19
N ARG A 422 -11.92 -8.50 -4.27
CA ARG A 422 -11.65 -9.04 -2.92
C ARG A 422 -12.89 -9.27 -2.06
N TYR A 423 -14.04 -8.67 -2.43
CA TYR A 423 -15.30 -8.82 -1.72
C TYR A 423 -16.28 -9.76 -2.43
N HIS A 424 -15.96 -10.26 -3.63
CA HIS A 424 -16.87 -11.12 -4.39
C HIS A 424 -17.18 -12.41 -3.65
N THR A 425 -16.17 -13.12 -3.14
CA THR A 425 -16.34 -14.35 -2.35
C THR A 425 -17.20 -14.07 -1.12
N GLN A 426 -16.85 -13.04 -0.34
CA GLN A 426 -17.62 -12.63 0.85
C GLN A 426 -19.10 -12.34 0.52
N ALA A 427 -19.36 -11.57 -0.53
CA ALA A 427 -20.69 -11.19 -0.94
C ALA A 427 -21.50 -12.41 -1.44
N ARG A 428 -20.89 -13.30 -2.24
CA ARG A 428 -21.50 -14.55 -2.73
C ARG A 428 -21.83 -15.50 -1.58
N THR A 429 -20.89 -15.70 -0.64
CA THR A 429 -21.11 -16.52 0.57
C THR A 429 -22.27 -15.98 1.40
N THR A 430 -22.24 -14.68 1.71
CA THR A 430 -23.31 -14.03 2.48
C THR A 430 -24.65 -14.15 1.77
N ALA A 431 -24.68 -14.05 0.45
CA ALA A 431 -25.90 -14.20 -0.33
C ALA A 431 -26.47 -15.61 -0.26
N LEU A 432 -25.64 -16.66 -0.39
CA LEU A 432 -26.11 -18.04 -0.28
C LEU A 432 -26.62 -18.37 1.12
N GLU A 433 -26.02 -17.82 2.17
CA GLU A 433 -26.57 -17.94 3.53
C GLU A 433 -27.97 -17.30 3.63
N VAL A 434 -28.14 -16.10 3.07
CA VAL A 434 -29.43 -15.38 3.08
C VAL A 434 -30.47 -16.12 2.25
N ILE A 435 -30.13 -16.58 1.04
CA ILE A 435 -31.00 -17.37 0.17
C ILE A 435 -31.41 -18.67 0.87
N SER A 436 -30.45 -19.41 1.40
CA SER A 436 -30.72 -20.69 2.08
C SER A 436 -31.65 -20.53 3.28
N ARG A 437 -31.49 -19.46 4.07
CA ARG A 437 -32.39 -19.19 5.19
C ARG A 437 -33.78 -18.72 4.77
N SER A 438 -33.89 -17.99 3.66
CA SER A 438 -35.15 -17.39 3.21
C SER A 438 -36.03 -18.39 2.47
N TYR A 439 -35.43 -19.31 1.70
CA TYR A 439 -36.14 -20.29 0.88
C TYR A 439 -36.31 -21.66 1.56
N ALA A 440 -35.64 -21.94 2.68
CA ALA A 440 -35.85 -23.15 3.46
C ALA A 440 -37.07 -23.01 4.39
N ILE A 441 -38.25 -23.45 3.94
CA ILE A 441 -39.46 -23.49 4.76
C ILE A 441 -39.47 -24.80 5.58
N GLY A 442 -39.05 -24.73 6.84
CA GLY A 442 -38.93 -25.90 7.72
C GLY A 442 -37.84 -26.86 7.23
N ASN A 443 -38.16 -28.16 7.12
CA ASN A 443 -37.27 -29.20 6.57
C ASN A 443 -37.51 -29.47 5.07
N LYS A 444 -38.29 -28.62 4.38
CA LYS A 444 -38.55 -28.79 2.95
C LYS A 444 -37.39 -28.24 2.12
N THR A 445 -37.14 -28.90 1.00
CA THR A 445 -36.28 -28.40 -0.07
C THR A 445 -37.10 -27.54 -1.02
N SER A 446 -36.49 -26.45 -1.49
CA SER A 446 -37.04 -25.55 -2.50
C SER A 446 -36.15 -25.59 -3.72
N GLU A 447 -36.74 -25.55 -4.92
CA GLU A 447 -36.00 -25.46 -6.18
C GLU A 447 -35.84 -23.99 -6.57
N LEU A 448 -34.61 -23.57 -6.84
CA LEU A 448 -34.31 -22.22 -7.34
C LEU A 448 -33.59 -22.31 -8.69
N PRO A 449 -34.00 -21.55 -9.72
CA PRO A 449 -33.30 -21.54 -11.00
C PRO A 449 -31.83 -21.10 -10.84
N LEU A 450 -30.91 -21.89 -11.37
CA LEU A 450 -29.49 -21.59 -11.36
C LEU A 450 -29.17 -20.29 -12.12
N SER A 451 -29.98 -19.96 -13.13
CA SER A 451 -29.87 -18.70 -13.89
C SER A 451 -30.12 -17.46 -13.03
N GLU A 452 -31.03 -17.54 -12.05
CA GLU A 452 -31.28 -16.44 -11.11
C GLU A 452 -30.10 -16.27 -10.16
N ILE A 453 -29.56 -17.36 -9.61
CA ILE A 453 -28.35 -17.32 -8.77
C ILE A 453 -27.17 -16.74 -9.57
N GLN A 454 -26.99 -17.17 -10.81
CA GLN A 454 -25.97 -16.65 -11.71
C GLN A 454 -26.09 -15.12 -11.88
N SER A 455 -27.30 -14.65 -12.18
CA SER A 455 -27.61 -13.22 -12.40
C SER A 455 -27.43 -12.40 -11.12
N TRP A 456 -28.00 -12.83 -10.00
CA TRP A 456 -27.96 -12.11 -8.73
C TRP A 456 -26.56 -11.99 -8.14
N LEU A 457 -25.70 -12.98 -8.39
CA LEU A 457 -24.37 -13.10 -7.79
C LEU A 457 -23.23 -12.76 -8.77
N GLY A 458 -23.58 -12.25 -9.96
CA GLY A 458 -22.62 -11.76 -10.95
C GLY A 458 -21.63 -12.85 -11.42
N PHE A 459 -22.10 -14.07 -11.64
CA PHE A 459 -21.30 -15.15 -12.21
C PHE A 459 -21.22 -15.03 -13.74
N SER A 460 -20.07 -15.36 -14.31
CA SER A 460 -19.84 -15.23 -15.76
C SER A 460 -20.53 -16.34 -16.55
N SER A 461 -20.72 -17.51 -15.93
CA SER A 461 -21.37 -18.67 -16.53
C SER A 461 -22.18 -19.45 -15.50
N SER A 462 -23.13 -20.26 -15.97
CA SER A 462 -23.88 -21.18 -15.11
C SER A 462 -22.98 -22.23 -14.46
N GLU A 463 -21.87 -22.60 -15.09
CA GLU A 463 -20.90 -23.54 -14.54
C GLU A 463 -20.11 -22.94 -13.37
N GLU A 464 -19.71 -21.66 -13.45
CA GLU A 464 -19.08 -20.94 -12.32
C GLU A 464 -20.05 -20.87 -11.12
N ALA A 465 -21.33 -20.56 -11.39
CA ALA A 465 -22.36 -20.54 -10.36
C ALA A 465 -22.58 -21.93 -9.74
N ARG A 466 -22.66 -22.98 -10.57
CA ARG A 466 -22.82 -24.37 -10.14
C ARG A 466 -21.67 -24.84 -9.26
N GLN A 467 -20.43 -24.57 -9.67
CA GLN A 467 -19.25 -24.94 -8.90
C GLN A 467 -19.22 -24.20 -7.56
N PHE A 468 -19.59 -22.92 -7.53
CA PHE A 468 -19.61 -22.15 -6.30
C PHE A 468 -20.67 -22.66 -5.31
N VAL A 469 -21.89 -22.97 -5.76
CA VAL A 469 -22.94 -23.49 -4.85
C VAL A 469 -22.61 -24.89 -4.31
N ARG A 470 -21.91 -25.73 -5.09
CA ARG A 470 -21.41 -27.05 -4.65
C ARG A 470 -20.47 -26.95 -3.46
N ASN A 471 -19.67 -25.89 -3.37
CA ASN A 471 -18.79 -25.66 -2.21
C ASN A 471 -19.58 -25.48 -0.90
N PHE A 472 -20.89 -25.24 -0.97
CA PHE A 472 -21.79 -25.11 0.18
C PHE A 472 -22.74 -26.32 0.34
N GLY A 473 -22.42 -27.46 -0.28
CA GLY A 473 -23.24 -28.68 -0.22
C GLY A 473 -24.53 -28.62 -1.04
N LEU A 474 -24.72 -27.57 -1.85
CA LEU A 474 -25.90 -27.41 -2.71
C LEU A 474 -25.64 -27.99 -4.09
N GLU A 475 -26.50 -28.90 -4.54
CA GLU A 475 -26.40 -29.53 -5.85
C GLU A 475 -27.46 -29.04 -6.82
N ALA A 476 -27.08 -28.99 -8.10
CA ALA A 476 -28.02 -28.79 -9.19
C ALA A 476 -28.76 -30.11 -9.49
N THR A 477 -30.03 -30.01 -9.88
CA THR A 477 -30.86 -31.14 -10.35
C THR A 477 -30.24 -31.82 -11.57
N GLY A 478 -30.69 -33.03 -11.91
CA GLY A 478 -30.10 -33.82 -13.01
C GLY A 478 -30.12 -33.14 -14.39
N ASP A 479 -31.04 -32.20 -14.63
CA ASP A 479 -31.09 -31.36 -15.82
C ASP A 479 -30.18 -30.12 -15.74
N GLY A 480 -29.58 -29.86 -14.58
CA GLY A 480 -28.65 -28.80 -14.31
C GLY A 480 -29.24 -27.39 -14.24
N ARG A 481 -30.58 -27.25 -14.27
CA ARG A 481 -31.29 -25.96 -14.39
C ARG A 481 -31.68 -25.34 -13.05
N THR A 482 -31.95 -26.18 -12.05
CA THR A 482 -32.36 -25.74 -10.71
C THR A 482 -31.39 -26.24 -9.66
N VAL A 483 -31.26 -25.49 -8.56
CA VAL A 483 -30.47 -25.86 -7.39
C VAL A 483 -31.45 -26.17 -6.26
N LEU A 484 -31.21 -27.29 -5.57
CA LEU A 484 -31.98 -27.66 -4.40
C LEU A 484 -31.47 -26.89 -3.18
N ILE A 485 -32.32 -26.00 -2.65
CA ILE A 485 -32.03 -25.18 -1.48
C ILE A 485 -32.74 -25.80 -0.28
N GLY A 486 -31.99 -26.13 0.77
CA GLY A 486 -32.53 -26.67 2.00
C GLY A 486 -31.60 -26.43 3.18
N ARG A 487 -32.18 -26.19 4.37
CA ARG A 487 -31.39 -25.88 5.57
C ARG A 487 -30.46 -27.02 5.99
N ALA A 488 -30.85 -28.27 5.75
CA ALA A 488 -30.04 -29.45 6.02
C ALA A 488 -28.96 -29.72 4.95
N LEU A 489 -29.08 -29.10 3.76
CA LEU A 489 -28.15 -29.26 2.64
C LEU A 489 -27.03 -28.23 2.69
N PHE A 490 -27.31 -27.04 3.22
CA PHE A 490 -26.33 -25.95 3.28
C PHE A 490 -25.24 -26.24 4.31
N THR A 491 -24.03 -26.44 3.82
CA THR A 491 -22.81 -26.64 4.64
C THR A 491 -21.85 -25.48 4.45
N ALA A 492 -21.01 -25.23 5.47
CA ALA A 492 -19.88 -24.33 5.29
C ALA A 492 -18.82 -25.04 4.43
N PRO A 493 -18.13 -24.31 3.53
CA PRO A 493 -17.05 -24.89 2.74
C PRO A 493 -15.93 -25.37 3.65
N GLU A 494 -15.40 -26.57 3.37
CA GLU A 494 -14.30 -27.18 4.15
C GLU A 494 -13.00 -26.39 3.99
N GLU A 495 -12.75 -25.88 2.79
CA GLU A 495 -11.59 -25.07 2.44
C GLU A 495 -11.96 -23.62 2.16
N LYS A 496 -10.97 -22.73 2.29
CA LYS A 496 -11.15 -21.34 1.90
C LYS A 496 -11.32 -21.27 0.38
N ILE A 497 -12.47 -20.77 -0.07
CA ILE A 497 -12.70 -20.48 -1.49
C ILE A 497 -11.73 -19.37 -1.91
N LEU A 498 -10.85 -19.70 -2.85
CA LEU A 498 -9.89 -18.75 -3.41
C LEU A 498 -10.60 -17.73 -4.31
N GLU A 499 -10.18 -16.48 -4.19
CA GLU A 499 -10.60 -15.42 -5.10
C GLU A 499 -10.11 -15.74 -6.52
N ARG A 500 -11.03 -15.80 -7.48
CA ARG A 500 -10.73 -15.95 -8.91
C ARG A 500 -11.10 -14.69 -9.65
N ASN A 501 -10.31 -14.36 -10.67
CA ASN A 501 -10.58 -13.16 -11.45
C ASN A 501 -11.88 -13.34 -12.25
N SER A 502 -12.76 -12.35 -12.22
CA SER A 502 -14.04 -12.39 -12.93
C SER A 502 -13.91 -11.80 -14.32
N ASP A 503 -14.20 -12.60 -15.34
CA ASP A 503 -14.22 -12.11 -16.72
C ASP A 503 -15.26 -10.99 -16.90
N PHE A 504 -16.49 -11.24 -16.45
CA PHE A 504 -17.61 -10.31 -16.58
C PHE A 504 -17.46 -9.05 -15.73
N LEU A 505 -17.06 -9.19 -14.46
CA LEU A 505 -17.02 -8.05 -13.53
C LEU A 505 -15.69 -7.27 -13.57
N VAL A 506 -14.62 -7.84 -14.13
CA VAL A 506 -13.29 -7.22 -14.13
C VAL A 506 -12.62 -7.26 -15.52
N ARG A 507 -12.22 -8.44 -16.03
CA ARG A 507 -11.34 -8.52 -17.21
C ARG A 507 -11.93 -7.87 -18.47
N ARG A 508 -13.21 -8.09 -18.75
CA ARG A 508 -13.89 -7.53 -19.94
C ARG A 508 -13.93 -6.00 -19.95
N LYS A 509 -13.84 -5.36 -18.78
CA LYS A 509 -13.80 -3.89 -18.66
C LYS A 509 -12.46 -3.29 -19.10
N LEU A 510 -11.43 -4.12 -19.21
CA LEU A 510 -10.17 -3.72 -19.83
C LEU A 510 -10.32 -3.55 -21.35
N GLN A 511 -11.35 -4.18 -21.96
CA GLN A 511 -11.65 -4.10 -23.39
C GLN A 511 -10.48 -4.49 -24.31
N GLY A 512 -9.58 -5.35 -23.83
CA GLY A 512 -8.38 -5.73 -24.56
C GLY A 512 -7.25 -4.70 -24.54
N ARG A 513 -7.42 -3.59 -23.81
CA ARG A 513 -6.36 -2.59 -23.62
C ARG A 513 -5.23 -3.17 -22.79
N SER A 514 -4.01 -2.83 -23.16
CA SER A 514 -2.82 -3.01 -22.34
C SER A 514 -2.89 -2.16 -21.08
N ILE A 515 -2.08 -2.52 -20.09
CA ILE A 515 -1.89 -1.68 -18.91
C ILE A 515 -1.39 -0.28 -19.32
N SER A 516 -0.54 -0.16 -20.35
CA SER A 516 -0.03 1.12 -20.85
C SER A 516 -1.16 2.04 -21.37
N GLU A 517 -2.08 1.47 -22.16
CA GLU A 517 -3.25 2.19 -22.67
C GLU A 517 -4.19 2.61 -21.56
N CYS A 518 -4.35 1.77 -20.52
CA CYS A 518 -5.13 2.16 -19.35
C CYS A 518 -4.53 3.37 -18.64
N TYR A 519 -3.21 3.46 -18.54
CA TYR A 519 -2.56 4.63 -17.93
C TYR A 519 -2.71 5.89 -18.77
N SER A 520 -2.64 5.75 -20.09
CA SER A 520 -2.74 6.85 -21.05
C SER A 520 -4.07 7.59 -20.95
N GLU A 521 -5.18 6.86 -20.78
CA GLU A 521 -6.52 7.47 -20.64
C GLU A 521 -6.71 8.30 -19.37
N PHE A 522 -5.93 8.05 -18.31
CA PHE A 522 -6.07 8.80 -17.06
C PHE A 522 -5.30 10.12 -17.04
N TYR A 523 -4.47 10.40 -18.05
CA TYR A 523 -3.57 11.57 -18.06
C TYR A 523 -3.56 12.37 -19.37
N CYS A 524 -4.34 11.96 -20.37
CA CYS A 524 -4.60 12.72 -21.60
C CYS A 524 -5.75 13.69 -21.45
#